data_AF-A0A525JGR3-F1
#
_entry.id   AF-A0A525JGR3-F1
#
_cell.length_a   1.000
_cell.length_b   1.000
_cell.length_c   1.000
_cell.angle_alpha   90.00
_cell.angle_beta   90.00
_cell.angle_gamma   90.00
#
_symmetry.space_group_name_H-M   'P 1'
#
loop_
_entity.id
_entity.type
_entity.pdbx_description
1 polymer ?
#
loop_
_entity_poly.entity_id
_entity_poly.type
_entity_poly.pdbx_seq_one_letter_code
_entity_poly.pdbx_strand_id
1 'polypeptide(L)'
;MLHVDMADAGPLFGVAVGAVLATMGGLLGGQIENRLNRKEREQSAALLFGEILTGLRLTIRLADESRGRGDPYGPITMRVIKAAVRETQIYERNRETLFAIRDPQLRAKTHILLVQMSLTLEAVQEAQDAIKASPHAVEAAMAEREGSFNFALELYAELPPLIVQFEKLAGQTFEAPDVDLTRNLTPRPA
;
A
#
# COMPACT_ATOMS: atom_id res chain seq x y z
N MET A 1 70.26 -14.58 32.37
CA MET A 1 69.71 -13.21 32.32
C MET A 1 69.24 -13.02 30.88
N LEU A 2 67.96 -13.32 30.60
CA LEU A 2 67.39 -13.23 29.25
C LEU A 2 66.97 -11.77 29.05
N HIS A 3 67.74 -11.04 28.25
CA HIS A 3 67.39 -9.71 27.77
C HIS A 3 66.35 -9.92 26.67
N VAL A 4 65.07 -9.72 27.00
CA VAL A 4 64.01 -9.68 25.98
C VAL A 4 64.12 -8.29 25.34
N ASP A 5 64.70 -8.24 24.15
CA ASP A 5 64.76 -7.02 23.35
C ASP A 5 63.31 -6.55 23.08
N MET A 6 62.99 -5.35 23.57
CA MET A 6 61.70 -4.69 23.31
C MET A 6 61.50 -4.30 21.83
N ALA A 7 62.45 -4.63 20.95
CA ALA A 7 62.37 -4.42 19.51
C ALA A 7 61.36 -5.38 18.81
N ASP A 8 61.12 -6.57 19.35
CA ASP A 8 60.20 -7.58 18.77
C ASP A 8 58.72 -7.37 19.14
N ALA A 9 58.40 -6.38 20.00
CA ALA A 9 57.02 -6.08 20.40
C ALA A 9 56.24 -5.25 19.36
N GLY A 10 56.94 -4.55 18.46
CA GLY A 10 56.34 -3.67 17.44
C GLY A 10 55.43 -4.41 16.45
N PRO A 11 55.85 -5.56 15.87
CA PRO A 11 55.03 -6.32 14.94
C PRO A 11 53.78 -6.92 15.57
N LEU A 12 53.89 -7.49 16.79
CA LEU A 12 52.75 -8.09 17.51
C LEU A 12 51.72 -7.05 17.92
N PHE A 13 52.17 -5.88 18.39
CA PHE A 13 51.27 -4.77 18.70
C PHE A 13 50.57 -4.24 17.44
N GLY A 14 51.28 -4.12 16.32
CA GLY A 14 50.70 -3.74 15.03
C GLY A 14 49.61 -4.69 14.55
N VAL A 15 49.84 -6.02 14.66
CA VAL A 15 48.84 -7.04 14.33
C VAL A 15 47.64 -6.98 15.27
N ALA A 16 47.86 -6.81 16.58
CA ALA A 16 46.78 -6.69 17.55
C ALA A 16 45.90 -5.45 17.30
N VAL A 17 46.50 -4.29 17.04
CA VAL A 17 45.78 -3.06 16.68
C VAL A 17 45.04 -3.24 15.35
N GLY A 18 45.68 -3.85 14.35
CA GLY A 18 45.06 -4.16 13.06
C GLY A 18 43.84 -5.07 13.19
N ALA A 19 43.93 -6.12 14.01
CA ALA A 19 42.81 -7.03 14.26
C ALA A 19 41.64 -6.33 14.98
N VAL A 20 41.92 -5.48 15.97
CA VAL A 20 40.89 -4.69 16.67
C VAL A 20 40.23 -3.71 15.71
N LEU A 21 41.00 -2.99 14.89
CA LEU A 21 40.47 -2.05 13.89
C LEU A 21 39.62 -2.76 12.83
N ALA A 22 40.07 -3.92 12.34
CA ALA A 22 39.30 -4.72 11.39
C ALA A 22 37.96 -5.19 12.01
N THR A 23 37.98 -5.62 13.26
CA THR A 23 36.77 -6.06 13.98
C THR A 23 35.81 -4.90 14.20
N MET A 24 36.30 -3.74 14.65
CA MET A 24 35.48 -2.54 14.83
C MET A 24 34.93 -2.02 13.49
N GLY A 25 35.75 -2.03 12.44
CA GLY A 25 35.31 -1.66 11.08
C GLY A 25 34.20 -2.57 10.57
N GLY A 26 34.31 -3.88 10.77
CA GLY A 26 33.27 -4.85 10.41
C GLY A 26 31.96 -4.63 11.18
N LEU A 27 32.03 -4.38 12.49
CA LEU A 27 30.85 -4.11 13.32
C LEU A 27 30.15 -2.80 12.92
N LEU A 28 30.90 -1.72 12.71
CA LEU A 28 30.34 -0.44 12.26
C LEU A 28 29.75 -0.55 10.86
N GLY A 29 30.43 -1.24 9.94
CA GLY A 29 29.94 -1.51 8.59
C GLY A 29 28.59 -2.22 8.61
N GLY A 30 28.48 -3.33 9.36
CA GLY A 30 27.24 -4.09 9.48
C GLY A 30 26.10 -3.29 10.13
N GLN A 31 26.39 -2.42 11.10
CA GLN A 31 25.35 -1.55 11.69
C GLN A 31 24.83 -0.52 10.70
N ILE A 32 25.70 0.09 9.90
CA ILE A 32 25.31 1.06 8.86
C ILE A 32 24.49 0.36 7.78
N GLU A 33 24.95 -0.78 7.29
CA GLU A 33 24.26 -1.58 6.28
C GLU A 33 22.87 -2.00 6.74
N ASN A 34 22.74 -2.50 7.97
CA ASN A 34 21.43 -2.87 8.53
C ASN A 34 20.47 -1.68 8.64
N ARG A 35 20.99 -0.47 8.92
CA ARG A 35 20.16 0.76 8.95
C ARG A 35 19.72 1.17 7.55
N LEU A 36 20.61 1.10 6.56
CA LEU A 36 20.29 1.42 5.16
C LEU A 36 19.26 0.43 4.60
N ASN A 37 19.52 -0.87 4.73
CA ASN A 37 18.62 -1.92 4.29
C ASN A 37 17.23 -1.81 4.94
N ARG A 38 17.17 -1.42 6.23
CA ARG A 38 15.89 -1.20 6.91
C ARG A 38 15.14 0.00 6.34
N LYS A 39 15.83 1.12 6.09
CA LYS A 39 15.24 2.33 5.50
C LYS A 39 14.72 2.05 4.09
N GLU A 40 15.50 1.36 3.27
CA GLU A 40 15.10 0.98 1.91
C GLU A 40 13.87 0.08 1.91
N ARG A 41 13.81 -0.91 2.81
CA ARG A 41 12.60 -1.77 2.96
C ARG A 41 11.37 -0.97 3.39
N GLU A 42 11.52 -0.03 4.31
CA GLU A 42 10.44 0.84 4.75
C GLU A 42 9.95 1.76 3.61
N GLN A 43 10.86 2.32 2.82
CA GLN A 43 10.52 3.13 1.64
C GLN A 43 9.82 2.31 0.55
N SER A 44 10.32 1.13 0.23
CA SER A 44 9.70 0.23 -0.76
C SER A 44 8.31 -0.22 -0.31
N ALA A 45 8.13 -0.52 0.98
CA ALA A 45 6.81 -0.81 1.53
C ALA A 45 5.88 0.41 1.43
N ALA A 46 6.39 1.61 1.74
CA ALA A 46 5.61 2.83 1.67
C ALA A 46 5.15 3.16 0.24
N LEU A 47 6.02 2.93 -0.75
CA LEU A 47 5.68 3.06 -2.17
C LEU A 47 4.55 2.11 -2.55
N LEU A 48 4.69 0.81 -2.23
CA LEU A 48 3.68 -0.19 -2.54
C LEU A 48 2.31 0.14 -1.92
N PHE A 49 2.25 0.46 -0.63
CA PHE A 49 0.97 0.77 0.01
C PHE A 49 0.40 2.11 -0.44
N GLY A 50 1.24 3.11 -0.71
CA GLY A 50 0.81 4.37 -1.30
C GLY A 50 0.19 4.18 -2.67
N GLU A 51 0.77 3.34 -3.53
CA GLU A 51 0.23 2.98 -4.84
C GLU A 51 -1.12 2.24 -4.72
N ILE A 52 -1.23 1.23 -3.84
CA ILE A 52 -2.48 0.50 -3.62
C ILE A 52 -3.60 1.44 -3.13
N LEU A 53 -3.31 2.28 -2.14
CA LEU A 53 -4.30 3.22 -1.58
C LEU A 53 -4.74 4.25 -2.63
N THR A 54 -3.80 4.72 -3.46
CA THR A 54 -4.10 5.66 -4.55
C THR A 54 -4.92 4.99 -5.66
N GLY A 55 -4.58 3.75 -6.03
CA GLY A 55 -5.34 2.94 -6.98
C GLY A 55 -6.78 2.68 -6.50
N LEU A 56 -6.95 2.34 -5.23
CA LEU A 56 -8.26 2.20 -4.59
C LEU A 56 -9.04 3.51 -4.62
N ARG A 57 -8.41 4.63 -4.25
CA ARG A 57 -9.04 5.95 -4.29
C ARG A 57 -9.53 6.27 -5.71
N LEU A 58 -8.69 6.07 -6.72
CA LEU A 58 -9.06 6.35 -8.11
C LEU A 58 -10.21 5.46 -8.58
N THR A 59 -10.13 4.15 -8.33
CA THR A 59 -11.13 3.18 -8.80
C THR A 59 -12.47 3.36 -8.08
N ILE A 60 -12.49 3.63 -6.78
CA ILE A 60 -13.74 3.91 -6.05
C ILE A 60 -14.38 5.22 -6.54
N ARG A 61 -13.59 6.29 -6.74
CA ARG A 61 -14.08 7.54 -7.32
C ARG A 61 -14.72 7.31 -8.70
N LEU A 62 -14.02 6.58 -9.58
CA LEU A 62 -14.55 6.24 -10.91
C LEU A 62 -15.81 5.38 -10.83
N ALA A 63 -15.90 4.46 -9.86
CA ALA A 63 -17.10 3.66 -9.64
C ALA A 63 -18.28 4.55 -9.26
N ASP A 64 -18.11 5.47 -8.31
CA ASP A 64 -19.16 6.40 -7.89
C ASP A 64 -19.60 7.34 -9.03
N GLU A 65 -18.64 7.89 -9.76
CA GLU A 65 -18.92 8.71 -10.94
C GLU A 65 -19.65 7.93 -12.05
N SER A 66 -19.36 6.64 -12.22
CA SER A 66 -20.05 5.79 -13.20
C SER A 66 -21.46 5.41 -12.73
N ARG A 67 -21.64 5.22 -11.42
CA ARG A 67 -22.94 4.94 -10.78
C ARG A 67 -23.93 6.09 -10.97
N GLY A 68 -23.44 7.33 -10.97
CA GLY A 68 -24.23 8.52 -11.28
C GLY A 68 -24.68 8.65 -12.74
N ARG A 69 -24.23 7.77 -13.66
CA ARG A 69 -24.50 7.86 -15.10
C ARG A 69 -25.15 6.58 -15.64
N GLY A 70 -26.48 6.58 -15.78
CA GLY A 70 -27.23 5.47 -16.38
C GLY A 70 -27.68 4.43 -15.35
N ASP A 71 -27.49 3.13 -15.66
CA ASP A 71 -27.74 2.05 -14.70
C ASP A 71 -26.67 2.09 -13.60
N PRO A 72 -27.03 2.38 -12.33
CA PRO A 72 -26.09 2.55 -11.24
C PRO A 72 -25.13 1.38 -11.07
N TYR A 73 -25.59 0.15 -11.30
CA TYR A 73 -24.80 -1.08 -11.18
C TYR A 73 -24.70 -1.82 -12.51
N GLY A 74 -24.69 -1.06 -13.60
CA GLY A 74 -24.50 -1.59 -14.94
C GLY A 74 -23.12 -2.21 -15.16
N PRO A 75 -22.87 -2.76 -16.36
CA PRO A 75 -21.63 -3.47 -16.66
C PRO A 75 -20.36 -2.63 -16.50
N ILE A 76 -20.42 -1.30 -16.72
CA ILE A 76 -19.28 -0.39 -16.58
C ILE A 76 -18.93 -0.23 -15.09
N THR A 77 -19.90 0.18 -14.25
CA THR A 77 -19.69 0.33 -12.80
C THR A 77 -19.17 -0.96 -12.18
N MET A 78 -19.77 -2.10 -12.51
CA MET A 78 -19.33 -3.39 -11.97
C MET A 78 -17.92 -3.80 -12.44
N ARG A 79 -17.46 -3.37 -13.62
CA ARG A 79 -16.06 -3.57 -14.04
C ARG A 79 -15.10 -2.72 -13.20
N VAL A 80 -15.49 -1.48 -12.88
CA VAL A 80 -14.66 -0.60 -12.06
C VAL A 80 -14.60 -1.10 -10.61
N ILE A 81 -15.72 -1.55 -10.03
CA ILE A 81 -15.74 -2.21 -8.71
C ILE A 81 -14.84 -3.45 -8.71
N LYS A 82 -14.86 -4.25 -9.80
CA LYS A 82 -13.92 -5.38 -9.97
C LYS A 82 -12.46 -4.97 -10.06
N ALA A 83 -12.16 -3.77 -10.54
CA ALA A 83 -10.80 -3.24 -10.50
C ALA A 83 -10.41 -2.87 -9.07
N ALA A 84 -11.29 -2.20 -8.31
CA ALA A 84 -11.06 -1.89 -6.90
C ALA A 84 -10.81 -3.14 -6.06
N VAL A 85 -11.56 -4.24 -6.27
CA VAL A 85 -11.29 -5.53 -5.59
C VAL A 85 -9.92 -6.11 -5.96
N ARG A 86 -9.44 -5.92 -7.20
CA ARG A 86 -8.09 -6.39 -7.54
C ARG A 86 -7.01 -5.63 -6.78
N GLU A 87 -7.22 -4.34 -6.50
CA GLU A 87 -6.31 -3.55 -5.69
C GLU A 87 -6.25 -4.06 -4.24
N THR A 88 -7.40 -4.39 -3.62
CA THR A 88 -7.40 -5.00 -2.27
C THR A 88 -6.71 -6.37 -2.25
N GLN A 89 -6.82 -7.14 -3.33
CA GLN A 89 -6.09 -8.41 -3.47
C GLN A 89 -4.58 -8.24 -3.64
N ILE A 90 -4.10 -7.15 -4.25
CA ILE A 90 -2.66 -6.83 -4.27
C ILE A 90 -2.17 -6.62 -2.85
N TYR A 91 -2.95 -5.92 -2.03
CA TYR A 91 -2.66 -5.77 -0.61
C TYR A 91 -2.58 -7.13 0.11
N GLU A 92 -3.59 -8.00 -0.01
CA GLU A 92 -3.62 -9.29 0.68
C GLU A 92 -2.38 -10.16 0.36
N ARG A 93 -1.96 -10.17 -0.92
CA ARG A 93 -0.75 -10.88 -1.37
C ARG A 93 0.55 -10.31 -0.80
N ASN A 94 0.57 -9.03 -0.48
CA ASN A 94 1.76 -8.32 0.00
C ASN A 94 1.64 -7.83 1.45
N ARG A 95 0.66 -8.35 2.21
CA ARG A 95 0.34 -7.86 3.56
C ARG A 95 1.53 -7.92 4.51
N GLU A 96 2.43 -8.88 4.33
CA GLU A 96 3.62 -9.04 5.17
C GLU A 96 4.62 -7.88 4.99
N THR A 97 4.64 -7.26 3.80
CA THR A 97 5.46 -6.08 3.53
C THR A 97 5.06 -4.90 4.42
N LEU A 98 3.83 -4.89 4.94
CA LEU A 98 3.36 -3.86 5.87
C LEU A 98 4.17 -3.85 7.17
N PHE A 99 4.74 -4.99 7.58
CA PHE A 99 5.60 -5.08 8.77
C PHE A 99 6.95 -4.35 8.61
N ALA A 100 7.35 -3.98 7.39
CA ALA A 100 8.53 -3.15 7.16
C ALA A 100 8.31 -1.69 7.59
N ILE A 101 7.06 -1.21 7.64
CA ILE A 101 6.72 0.12 8.14
C ILE A 101 6.98 0.18 9.63
N ARG A 102 7.77 1.15 10.12
CA ARG A 102 8.15 1.21 11.54
C ARG A 102 7.00 1.64 12.44
N ASP A 103 6.17 2.57 11.97
CA ASP A 103 5.06 3.14 12.73
C ASP A 103 3.94 2.09 12.95
N PRO A 104 3.72 1.61 14.19
CA PRO A 104 2.68 0.62 14.47
C PRO A 104 1.26 1.15 14.25
N GLN A 105 1.02 2.45 14.44
CA GLN A 105 -0.29 3.04 14.29
C GLN A 105 -0.66 3.15 12.81
N LEU A 106 0.28 3.60 11.96
CA LEU A 106 0.08 3.62 10.51
C LEU A 106 -0.18 2.22 9.96
N ARG A 107 0.58 1.20 10.40
CA ARG A 107 0.34 -0.20 10.03
C ARG A 107 -1.08 -0.64 10.39
N ALA A 108 -1.49 -0.45 11.65
CA ALA A 108 -2.79 -0.90 12.12
C ALA A 108 -3.93 -0.22 11.36
N LYS A 109 -3.87 1.11 11.17
CA LYS A 109 -4.88 1.86 10.42
C LYS A 109 -4.98 1.39 8.97
N THR A 110 -3.84 1.21 8.30
CA THR A 110 -3.78 0.75 6.91
C THR A 110 -4.37 -0.65 6.78
N HIS A 111 -3.98 -1.57 7.67
CA HIS A 111 -4.49 -2.94 7.69
C HIS A 111 -6.02 -2.97 7.87
N ILE A 112 -6.53 -2.26 8.89
CA ILE A 112 -7.97 -2.21 9.19
C ILE A 112 -8.75 -1.65 7.99
N LEU A 113 -8.29 -0.53 7.42
CA LEU A 113 -8.97 0.10 6.29
C LEU A 113 -9.00 -0.81 5.06
N LEU A 114 -7.88 -1.45 4.70
CA LEU A 114 -7.81 -2.32 3.53
C LEU A 114 -8.65 -3.60 3.70
N VAL A 115 -8.70 -4.17 4.91
CA VAL A 115 -9.58 -5.30 5.22
C VAL A 115 -11.05 -4.90 5.11
N GLN A 116 -11.44 -3.77 5.71
CA GLN A 116 -12.80 -3.25 5.62
C GLN A 116 -13.20 -2.97 4.17
N MET A 117 -12.30 -2.36 3.38
CA MET A 117 -12.51 -2.15 1.95
C MET A 117 -12.69 -3.45 1.18
N SER A 118 -11.85 -4.47 1.42
CA SER A 118 -11.97 -5.75 0.71
C SER A 118 -13.31 -6.41 0.97
N LEU A 119 -13.69 -6.55 2.25
CA LEU A 119 -14.95 -7.16 2.65
C LEU A 119 -16.15 -6.42 2.05
N THR A 120 -16.10 -5.09 2.07
CA THR A 120 -17.21 -4.26 1.58
C THR A 120 -17.34 -4.34 0.06
N LEU A 121 -16.23 -4.31 -0.67
CA LEU A 121 -16.25 -4.41 -2.14
C LEU A 121 -16.62 -5.83 -2.61
N GLU A 122 -16.23 -6.86 -1.87
CA GLU A 122 -16.65 -8.25 -2.09
C GLU A 122 -18.16 -8.40 -1.88
N ALA A 123 -18.72 -7.85 -0.79
CA ALA A 123 -20.16 -7.87 -0.52
C ALA A 123 -20.98 -7.22 -1.67
N VAL A 124 -20.49 -6.14 -2.28
CA VAL A 124 -21.12 -5.54 -3.48
C VAL A 124 -21.16 -6.53 -4.65
N GLN A 125 -20.12 -7.33 -4.86
CA GLN A 125 -20.08 -8.32 -5.93
C GLN A 125 -20.98 -9.53 -5.63
N GLU A 126 -20.94 -10.03 -4.40
CA GLU A 126 -21.78 -11.15 -3.96
C GLU A 126 -23.27 -10.81 -4.09
N ALA A 127 -23.67 -9.62 -3.63
CA ALA A 127 -25.03 -9.13 -3.80
C ALA A 127 -25.40 -8.98 -5.29
N GLN A 128 -24.48 -8.49 -6.13
CA GLN A 128 -24.71 -8.41 -7.57
C GLN A 128 -24.90 -9.78 -8.23
N ASP A 129 -24.14 -10.79 -7.80
CA ASP A 129 -24.25 -12.13 -8.36
C ASP A 129 -25.50 -12.85 -7.85
N ALA A 130 -25.93 -12.59 -6.60
CA ALA A 130 -27.21 -13.03 -6.07
C ALA A 130 -28.41 -12.49 -6.86
N ILE A 131 -28.40 -11.20 -7.23
CA ILE A 131 -29.44 -10.58 -8.07
C ILE A 131 -29.55 -11.28 -9.43
N LYS A 132 -28.42 -11.65 -10.04
CA LYS A 132 -28.42 -12.37 -11.33
C LYS A 132 -28.91 -13.81 -11.19
N ALA A 133 -28.62 -14.46 -10.07
CA ALA A 133 -28.91 -15.86 -9.85
C ALA A 133 -30.39 -16.12 -9.50
N SER A 134 -31.05 -15.22 -8.77
CA SER A 134 -32.41 -15.44 -8.29
C SER A 134 -33.28 -14.18 -8.34
N PRO A 135 -34.36 -14.17 -9.17
CA PRO A 135 -35.31 -13.05 -9.25
C PRO A 135 -36.13 -12.81 -7.97
N HIS A 136 -36.17 -13.78 -7.04
CA HIS A 136 -37.05 -13.73 -5.87
C HIS A 136 -36.46 -13.00 -4.65
N ALA A 137 -35.14 -12.75 -4.63
CA ALA A 137 -34.44 -12.06 -3.54
C ALA A 137 -33.87 -10.69 -3.97
N VAL A 138 -34.34 -10.17 -5.11
CA VAL A 138 -33.75 -9.01 -5.79
C VAL A 138 -33.76 -7.76 -4.92
N GLU A 139 -34.85 -7.49 -4.20
CA GLU A 139 -34.98 -6.27 -3.41
C GLU A 139 -33.98 -6.23 -2.23
N ALA A 140 -33.88 -7.32 -1.47
CA ALA A 140 -32.92 -7.43 -0.36
C ALA A 140 -31.47 -7.36 -0.85
N ALA A 141 -31.15 -8.08 -1.92
CA ALA A 141 -29.80 -8.06 -2.49
C ALA A 141 -29.45 -6.70 -3.12
N MET A 142 -30.41 -5.98 -3.71
CA MET A 142 -30.21 -4.61 -4.19
C MET A 142 -29.91 -3.65 -3.03
N ALA A 143 -30.66 -3.76 -1.92
CA ALA A 143 -30.43 -2.95 -0.73
C ALA A 143 -29.06 -3.25 -0.09
N GLU A 144 -28.67 -4.52 -0.01
CA GLU A 144 -27.36 -4.95 0.49
C GLU A 144 -26.19 -4.43 -0.39
N ARG A 145 -26.33 -4.54 -1.71
CA ARG A 145 -25.36 -4.02 -2.68
C ARG A 145 -25.16 -2.50 -2.54
N GLU A 146 -26.27 -1.78 -2.43
CA GLU A 146 -26.29 -0.32 -2.25
C GLU A 146 -25.68 0.08 -0.89
N GLY A 147 -26.09 -0.57 0.20
CA GLY A 147 -25.56 -0.32 1.54
C GLY A 147 -24.06 -0.59 1.63
N SER A 148 -23.60 -1.70 1.04
CA SER A 148 -22.17 -2.04 0.99
C SER A 148 -21.39 -0.98 0.21
N PHE A 149 -21.87 -0.56 -0.97
CA PHE A 149 -21.18 0.46 -1.74
C PHE A 149 -21.12 1.81 -0.99
N ASN A 150 -22.20 2.21 -0.33
CA ASN A 150 -22.22 3.43 0.47
C ASN A 150 -21.21 3.36 1.64
N PHE A 151 -21.10 2.21 2.31
CA PHE A 151 -20.08 2.01 3.34
C PHE A 151 -18.65 2.10 2.76
N ALA A 152 -18.42 1.60 1.54
CA ALA A 152 -17.13 1.78 0.86
C ALA A 152 -16.82 3.27 0.58
N LEU A 153 -17.84 4.09 0.30
CA LEU A 153 -17.68 5.54 0.14
C LEU A 153 -17.38 6.25 1.47
N GLU A 154 -17.89 5.76 2.60
CA GLU A 154 -17.51 6.26 3.92
C GLU A 154 -16.03 5.97 4.20
N LEU A 155 -15.59 4.73 3.95
CA LEU A 155 -14.18 4.33 4.09
C LEU A 155 -13.27 5.08 3.11
N TYR A 156 -13.76 5.46 1.94
CA TYR A 156 -12.99 6.20 0.93
C TYR A 156 -12.45 7.53 1.49
N ALA A 157 -13.20 8.18 2.39
CA ALA A 157 -12.77 9.43 3.03
C ALA A 157 -11.51 9.28 3.90
N GLU A 158 -11.20 8.05 4.33
CA GLU A 158 -10.01 7.73 5.15
C GLU A 158 -8.75 7.47 4.30
N LEU A 159 -8.88 7.32 2.97
CA LEU A 159 -7.73 7.07 2.09
C LEU A 159 -6.76 8.27 2.01
N PRO A 160 -7.21 9.52 1.74
CA PRO A 160 -6.30 10.66 1.61
C PRO A 160 -5.33 10.89 2.79
N PRO A 161 -5.75 10.87 4.07
CA PRO A 161 -4.82 11.09 5.17
C PRO A 161 -3.79 9.95 5.33
N LEU A 162 -4.11 8.73 4.90
CA LEU A 162 -3.12 7.64 4.88
C LEU A 162 -2.13 7.79 3.72
N ILE A 163 -2.59 8.18 2.53
CA ILE A 163 -1.73 8.44 1.37
C ILE A 163 -0.67 9.49 1.74
N VAL A 164 -1.06 10.61 2.35
CA VAL A 164 -0.13 11.67 2.79
C VAL A 164 0.92 11.15 3.78
N GLN A 165 0.57 10.18 4.63
CA GLN A 165 1.54 9.57 5.55
C GLN A 165 2.53 8.67 4.81
N PHE A 166 2.06 7.91 3.82
CA PHE A 166 2.93 7.10 2.97
C PHE A 166 3.83 7.93 2.06
N GLU A 167 3.39 9.09 1.57
CA GLU A 167 4.23 10.01 0.78
C GLU A 167 5.44 10.49 1.58
N LYS A 168 5.21 10.82 2.86
CA LYS A 168 6.29 11.22 3.78
C LYS A 168 7.32 10.11 3.98
N LEU A 169 6.88 8.86 4.06
CA LEU A 169 7.78 7.71 4.22
C LEU A 169 8.50 7.37 2.91
N ALA A 170 7.79 7.41 1.78
CA ALA A 170 8.33 7.13 0.46
C ALA A 170 9.29 8.24 -0.04
N GLY A 171 9.08 9.48 0.40
CA GLY A 171 9.78 10.65 -0.12
C GLY A 171 9.37 11.01 -1.56
N GLN A 172 8.19 10.57 -2.00
CA GLN A 172 7.63 10.80 -3.33
C GLN A 172 6.12 11.06 -3.20
N THR A 173 5.55 11.82 -4.14
CA THR A 173 4.10 12.05 -4.24
C THR A 173 3.44 10.93 -5.04
N PHE A 174 2.22 10.56 -4.66
CA PHE A 174 1.38 9.63 -5.44
C PHE A 174 0.32 10.35 -6.27
N GLU A 175 0.32 11.68 -6.29
CA GLU A 175 -0.53 12.43 -7.22
C GLU A 175 -0.14 12.05 -8.65
N ALA A 176 -1.03 11.32 -9.32
CA ALA A 176 -1.03 11.32 -10.76
C ALA A 176 -1.21 12.78 -11.20
N PRO A 177 -0.38 13.33 -12.10
CA PRO A 177 -0.69 14.62 -12.70
C PRO A 177 -2.11 14.50 -13.22
N ASP A 178 -3.03 15.32 -12.71
CA ASP A 178 -4.44 15.29 -13.06
C ASP A 178 -4.54 15.28 -14.59
N VAL A 179 -4.63 14.09 -15.17
CA VAL A 179 -5.08 13.92 -16.53
C VAL A 179 -6.53 14.30 -16.36
N ASP A 180 -6.84 15.52 -16.73
CA ASP A 180 -8.18 16.07 -16.82
C ASP A 180 -9.02 15.12 -17.69
N LEU A 181 -9.53 14.05 -17.08
CA LEU A 181 -10.30 12.99 -17.74
C LEU A 181 -11.59 13.58 -18.32
N THR A 182 -12.03 14.70 -17.76
CA THR A 182 -13.12 15.54 -18.27
C THR A 182 -12.78 16.22 -19.61
N ARG A 183 -11.51 16.53 -19.91
CA ARG A 183 -11.11 17.18 -21.17
C ARG A 183 -11.22 16.26 -22.39
N ASN A 184 -11.18 14.95 -22.21
CA ASN A 184 -11.29 13.96 -23.29
C ASN A 184 -12.70 13.38 -23.48
N LEU A 185 -13.69 13.82 -22.69
CA LEU A 185 -15.08 13.37 -22.80
C LEU A 185 -16.00 14.37 -23.53
N THR A 186 -15.48 15.50 -24.02
CA THR A 186 -16.24 16.34 -24.94
C THR A 186 -16.48 15.57 -26.24
N PRO A 187 -17.74 15.44 -26.71
CA PRO A 187 -18.02 14.78 -27.98
C PRO A 187 -17.24 15.48 -29.08
N ARG A 188 -16.47 14.73 -29.87
CA ARG A 188 -15.89 15.27 -31.10
C ARG A 188 -17.05 15.74 -31.97
N PRO A 189 -17.05 16.99 -32.46
CA PRO A 189 -18.02 17.41 -33.46
C PRO A 189 -17.91 16.45 -34.66
N ALA A 190 -19.06 15.99 -35.12
CA ALA A 190 -19.20 15.06 -36.25
C ALA A 190 -18.59 15.63 -37.53
#